data_AF-A0AAU1KNU8-F1
#
_entry.id   AF-A0AAU1KNU8-F1
#
_cell.length_a   1.000
_cell.length_b   1.000
_cell.length_c   1.000
_cell.angle_alpha   90.00
_cell.angle_beta   90.00
_cell.angle_gamma   90.00
#
_symmetry.space_group_name_H-M   'P 1'
#
loop_
_entity.id
_entity.type
_entity.pdbx_description
1 polymer ?
#
loop_
_entity_poly.entity_id
_entity_poly.type
_entity_poly.pdbx_seq_one_letter_code
_entity_poly.pdbx_strand_id
1 'polypeptide(L)'
;MADETAETADETSAGTNPRSLPATSWAVLGLLSFGEELSGYDLKKWSDWSLRFFYWSPSFSQIYSELKRLEKAGYASSRMVAQDIGTRDKRVYRITGAGMAAVRTWAREAPVDPPVLKHGPMLRLWLGHLLEPEQMREVLLRHQEFAENMRRRAEADVEGAKDEAAWAYPTLTLKWAERYYTSERDLAAAMLEDIDALEAARAAVEGSTGANRP
;
A
#
# COMPACT_ATOMS: atom_id res chain seq x y z
N MET A 1 24.08 65.33 -7.54
CA MET A 1 22.84 64.86 -8.18
C MET A 1 22.69 63.41 -7.81
N ALA A 2 21.61 63.10 -7.09
CA ALA A 2 21.06 61.80 -6.66
C ALA A 2 22.00 60.88 -5.83
N ASP A 3 21.75 60.57 -4.54
CA ASP A 3 20.59 59.82 -3.99
C ASP A 3 20.66 58.35 -4.46
N GLU A 4 20.64 57.28 -3.66
CA GLU A 4 19.98 57.00 -2.39
C GLU A 4 20.52 55.66 -1.83
N THR A 5 20.42 55.49 -0.53
CA THR A 5 20.65 54.31 0.31
C THR A 5 19.68 53.13 0.06
N ALA A 6 20.13 51.89 0.34
CA ALA A 6 19.39 50.73 0.92
C ALA A 6 20.09 49.42 0.47
N GLU A 7 20.87 48.70 1.27
CA GLU A 7 20.44 47.79 2.35
C GLU A 7 19.01 47.27 2.21
N THR A 8 18.88 46.03 1.74
CA THR A 8 17.81 45.04 2.04
C THR A 8 18.03 43.88 1.08
N ALA A 9 17.67 42.63 1.34
CA ALA A 9 17.42 41.87 2.55
C ALA A 9 17.16 40.45 2.00
N ASP A 10 17.66 39.45 2.72
CA ASP A 10 16.93 38.20 2.90
C ASP A 10 16.66 37.35 1.62
N GLU A 11 17.67 36.58 1.19
CA GLU A 11 17.45 35.32 0.46
C GLU A 11 16.82 34.27 1.40
N THR A 12 15.66 34.58 1.98
CA THR A 12 14.85 33.65 2.77
C THR A 12 13.52 33.42 2.08
N SER A 13 13.57 32.72 0.97
CA SER A 13 12.43 31.98 0.45
C SER A 13 12.92 30.62 -0.04
N ALA A 14 13.31 29.78 0.93
CA ALA A 14 13.38 28.35 0.74
C ALA A 14 11.93 27.82 0.57
N GLY A 15 11.34 28.11 -0.60
CA GLY A 15 10.15 27.43 -1.08
C GLY A 15 10.46 25.94 -1.11
N THR A 16 9.88 25.19 -0.17
CA THR A 16 10.06 23.74 -0.09
C THR A 16 9.59 23.16 -1.42
N ASN A 17 10.56 22.67 -2.20
CA ASN A 17 10.31 22.17 -3.54
C ASN A 17 9.32 20.99 -3.43
N PRO A 18 8.10 21.07 -4.02
CA PRO A 18 7.08 20.02 -3.92
C PRO A 18 7.55 18.65 -4.46
N ARG A 19 8.68 18.63 -5.18
CA ARG A 19 9.27 17.47 -5.85
C ARG A 19 10.12 16.53 -4.98
N SER A 20 10.18 16.69 -3.64
CA SER A 20 11.02 15.81 -2.78
C SER A 20 10.27 15.01 -1.72
N LEU A 21 8.94 14.96 -1.77
CA LEU A 21 8.17 14.15 -0.83
C LEU A 21 8.23 12.66 -1.21
N PRO A 22 8.55 11.76 -0.26
CA PRO A 22 8.41 10.32 -0.46
C PRO A 22 6.98 9.95 -0.84
N ALA A 23 6.80 8.84 -1.56
CA ALA A 23 5.48 8.36 -1.95
C ALA A 23 4.54 8.10 -0.74
N THR A 24 5.09 7.76 0.44
CA THR A 24 4.32 7.71 1.69
C THR A 24 3.74 9.05 2.12
N SER A 25 4.45 10.15 1.90
CA SER A 25 3.96 11.49 2.24
C SER A 25 2.73 11.81 1.39
N TRP A 26 2.75 11.45 0.10
CA TRP A 26 1.59 11.61 -0.79
C TRP A 26 0.42 10.73 -0.37
N ALA A 27 0.68 9.49 0.05
CA ALA A 27 -0.35 8.62 0.59
C ALA A 27 -1.00 9.19 1.87
N VAL A 28 -0.20 9.68 2.82
CA VAL A 28 -0.71 10.30 4.07
C VAL A 28 -1.44 11.60 3.79
N LEU A 29 -0.95 12.42 2.86
CA LEU A 29 -1.62 13.66 2.44
C LEU A 29 -2.93 13.37 1.71
N GLY A 30 -2.98 12.32 0.90
CA GLY A 30 -4.20 11.81 0.28
C GLY A 30 -5.22 11.35 1.31
N LEU A 31 -4.81 10.62 2.35
CA LEU A 31 -5.69 10.23 3.46
C LEU A 31 -6.28 11.46 4.18
N LEU A 32 -5.46 12.49 4.44
CA LEU A 32 -5.94 13.75 5.02
C LEU A 32 -6.92 14.51 4.12
N SER A 33 -6.98 14.22 2.82
CA SER A 33 -7.89 14.90 1.90
C SER A 33 -9.35 14.44 2.02
N PHE A 34 -9.61 13.28 2.63
CA PHE A 34 -10.96 12.72 2.77
C PHE A 34 -11.70 13.20 4.03
N GLY A 35 -11.02 13.80 5.00
CA GLY A 35 -11.61 14.20 6.28
C GLY A 35 -11.23 15.63 6.69
N GLU A 36 -12.09 16.25 7.51
CA GLU A 36 -11.82 17.61 8.00
C GLU A 36 -10.71 17.64 9.04
N GLU A 37 -10.70 16.68 9.98
CA GLU A 37 -9.65 16.51 10.98
C GLU A 37 -9.46 15.04 11.35
N LEU A 38 -8.23 14.52 11.23
CA LEU A 38 -7.91 13.12 11.49
C LEU A 38 -6.76 13.01 12.48
N SER A 39 -6.87 12.09 13.43
CA SER A 39 -5.72 11.71 14.25
C SER A 39 -4.81 10.72 13.53
N GLY A 40 -3.62 10.50 14.09
CA GLY A 40 -2.72 9.43 13.62
C GLY A 40 -3.35 8.03 13.69
N TYR A 41 -4.29 7.81 14.62
CA TYR A 41 -5.04 6.55 14.70
C TYR A 41 -6.05 6.40 13.57
N ASP A 42 -6.78 7.47 13.25
CA ASP A 42 -7.77 7.47 12.18
C ASP A 42 -7.06 7.24 10.82
N LEU A 43 -5.93 7.93 10.60
CA LEU A 43 -5.08 7.72 9.43
C LEU A 43 -4.56 6.28 9.33
N LYS A 44 -4.15 5.67 10.44
CA LYS A 44 -3.71 4.27 10.43
C LYS A 44 -4.85 3.34 10.03
N LYS A 45 -6.02 3.50 10.66
CA LYS A 45 -7.22 2.73 10.38
C LYS A 45 -7.60 2.82 8.90
N TRP A 46 -7.63 4.02 8.34
CA TRP A 46 -7.96 4.23 6.92
C TRP A 46 -6.91 3.65 5.98
N SER A 47 -5.62 3.75 6.33
CA SER A 47 -4.54 3.14 5.55
C SER A 47 -4.61 1.61 5.54
N ASP A 48 -5.05 1.00 6.65
CA ASP A 48 -5.24 -0.45 6.75
C ASP A 48 -6.41 -0.94 5.93
N TRP A 49 -7.48 -0.15 5.89
CA TRP A 49 -8.71 -0.46 5.17
C TRP A 49 -8.60 -0.31 3.66
N SER A 50 -7.73 0.58 3.16
CA SER A 50 -7.68 0.90 1.74
C SER A 50 -6.31 0.64 1.12
N LEU A 51 -5.30 1.41 1.55
CA LEU A 51 -3.98 1.43 0.92
C LEU A 51 -3.28 0.08 0.98
N ARG A 52 -3.48 -0.70 2.06
CA ARG A 52 -2.83 -2.00 2.30
C ARG A 52 -2.87 -2.97 1.11
N PHE A 53 -3.91 -2.93 0.29
CA PHE A 53 -4.12 -3.92 -0.77
C PHE A 53 -3.27 -3.66 -2.02
N PHE A 54 -2.86 -2.42 -2.26
CA PHE A 54 -2.11 -2.02 -3.47
C PHE A 54 -0.86 -1.19 -3.16
N TYR A 55 -0.69 -0.83 -1.89
CA TYR A 55 0.43 -0.05 -1.38
C TYR A 55 0.80 -0.57 0.01
N TRP A 56 2.00 -0.27 0.50
CA TRP A 56 2.30 -0.66 1.87
C TRP A 56 1.49 0.22 2.83
N SER A 57 0.84 -0.41 3.81
CA SER A 57 0.23 0.33 4.91
C SER A 57 1.35 0.86 5.83
N PRO A 58 1.52 2.18 5.97
CA PRO A 58 2.56 2.73 6.81
C PRO A 58 2.36 2.35 8.29
N SER A 59 3.46 2.08 8.98
CA SER A 59 3.41 1.89 10.44
C SER A 59 2.97 3.19 11.13
N PHE A 60 2.55 3.11 12.39
CA PHE A 60 2.26 4.30 13.20
C PHE A 60 3.45 5.28 13.21
N SER A 61 4.67 4.78 13.43
CA SER A 61 5.88 5.61 13.45
C SER A 61 6.14 6.29 12.11
N GLN A 62 5.89 5.60 10.99
CA GLN A 62 5.95 6.18 9.66
C GLN A 62 4.89 7.29 9.51
N ILE A 63 3.62 7.01 9.82
CA ILE A 63 2.54 8.02 9.74
C ILE A 63 2.92 9.30 10.50
N TYR A 64 3.38 9.19 11.75
CA TYR A 64 3.78 10.37 12.53
C TYR A 64 5.01 11.09 11.95
N SER A 65 5.96 10.35 11.37
CA SER A 65 7.12 10.93 10.70
C SER A 65 6.73 11.70 9.43
N GLU A 66 5.81 11.14 8.65
CA GLU A 66 5.26 11.76 7.45
C GLU A 66 4.42 12.99 7.80
N LEU A 67 3.57 12.92 8.83
CA LEU A 67 2.79 14.07 9.31
C LEU A 67 3.68 15.23 9.72
N LYS A 68 4.76 14.98 10.48
CA LYS A 68 5.73 16.02 10.85
C LYS A 68 6.39 16.64 9.60
N ARG A 69 6.67 15.84 8.56
CA ARG A 69 7.22 16.34 7.30
C ARG A 69 6.21 17.22 6.57
N LEU A 70 4.95 16.79 6.50
CA LEU A 70 3.86 17.55 5.86
C LEU A 70 3.58 18.87 6.59
N GLU A 71 3.65 18.88 7.93
CA GLU A 71 3.57 20.12 8.72
C GLU A 71 4.72 21.07 8.41
N LYS A 72 5.97 20.56 8.37
CA LYS A 72 7.15 21.37 8.02
C LYS A 72 7.04 21.94 6.60
N ALA A 73 6.41 21.23 5.68
CA ALA A 73 6.16 21.68 4.31
C ALA A 73 4.94 22.62 4.18
N GLY A 74 4.19 22.87 5.27
CA GLY A 74 2.98 23.68 5.25
C GLY A 74 1.77 23.01 4.58
N TYR A 75 1.83 21.71 4.32
CA TYR A 75 0.76 20.93 3.68
C TYR A 75 -0.26 20.36 4.66
N ALA A 76 0.11 20.24 5.93
CA ALA A 76 -0.79 19.89 7.02
C ALA A 76 -0.62 20.84 8.20
N SER A 77 -1.65 20.96 9.02
CA SER A 77 -1.60 21.60 10.33
C SER A 77 -2.13 20.63 11.39
N SER A 78 -1.81 20.87 12.65
CA SER A 78 -2.37 20.10 13.76
C SER A 78 -2.77 20.97 14.93
N ARG A 79 -3.64 20.41 15.77
CA ARG A 79 -4.03 20.98 17.05
C ARG A 79 -4.29 19.88 18.08
N MET A 80 -4.22 20.25 19.34
CA MET A 80 -4.64 19.38 20.44
C MET A 80 -6.14 19.51 20.63
N VAL A 81 -6.81 18.37 20.80
CA VAL A 81 -8.23 18.27 21.14
C VAL A 81 -8.31 17.63 22.52
N ALA A 82 -8.89 18.35 23.47
CA ALA A 82 -9.19 17.81 24.79
C ALA A 82 -10.15 16.62 24.63
N GLN A 83 -9.85 15.52 25.30
CA GLN A 83 -10.77 14.40 25.42
C GLN A 83 -11.53 14.49 26.75
N ASP A 84 -12.66 13.78 26.86
CA ASP A 84 -13.40 13.69 28.11
C ASP A 84 -12.52 13.20 29.27
N ILE A 85 -12.95 13.54 30.48
CA ILE A 85 -12.21 13.44 31.74
C ILE A 85 -11.51 12.07 31.89
N GLY A 86 -10.18 12.09 31.98
CA GLY A 86 -9.35 10.91 32.24
C GLY A 86 -8.55 10.38 31.04
N THR A 87 -8.76 10.94 29.85
CA THR A 87 -8.04 10.56 28.63
C THR A 87 -7.02 11.61 28.21
N ARG A 88 -5.87 11.19 27.68
CA ARG A 88 -4.80 12.09 27.21
C ARG A 88 -5.28 12.85 25.97
N ASP A 89 -4.98 14.15 25.90
CA ASP A 89 -5.32 14.99 24.73
C ASP A 89 -4.91 14.32 23.41
N LYS A 90 -5.82 14.36 22.43
CA LYS A 90 -5.60 13.78 21.09
C LYS A 90 -5.06 14.85 20.17
N ARG A 91 -3.97 14.56 19.45
CA ARG A 91 -3.51 15.41 18.35
C ARG A 91 -4.26 15.03 17.08
N VAL A 92 -4.94 16.01 16.48
CA VAL A 92 -5.61 15.88 15.18
C VAL A 92 -4.90 16.73 14.14
N TYR A 93 -4.98 16.30 12.89
CA TYR A 93 -4.31 16.86 11.74
C TYR A 93 -5.32 17.21 10.67
N ARG A 94 -5.07 18.29 9.95
CA ARG A 94 -5.90 18.78 8.85
C ARG A 94 -5.02 19.14 7.66
N ILE A 95 -5.48 18.82 6.46
CA ILE A 95 -4.83 19.28 5.23
C ILE A 95 -5.02 20.79 5.06
N THR A 96 -3.95 21.50 4.69
CA THR A 96 -4.04 22.95 4.38
C THR A 96 -4.49 23.16 2.93
N GLY A 97 -4.87 24.40 2.57
CA GLY A 97 -5.13 24.75 1.16
C GLY A 97 -3.93 24.48 0.24
N ALA A 98 -2.71 24.73 0.73
CA ALA A 98 -1.48 24.42 0.02
C ALA A 98 -1.29 22.90 -0.14
N GLY A 99 -1.57 22.10 0.90
CA GLY A 99 -1.52 20.64 0.83
C GLY A 99 -2.53 20.07 -0.16
N MET A 100 -3.75 20.62 -0.20
CA MET A 100 -4.78 20.21 -1.16
C MET A 100 -4.36 20.51 -2.61
N ALA A 101 -3.78 21.69 -2.86
CA ALA A 101 -3.23 22.03 -4.17
C ALA A 101 -2.06 21.11 -4.56
N ALA A 102 -1.18 20.79 -3.61
CA ALA A 102 -0.04 19.92 -3.82
C ALA A 102 -0.47 18.49 -4.21
N VAL A 103 -1.37 17.86 -3.44
CA VAL A 103 -1.82 16.49 -3.73
C VAL A 103 -2.59 16.41 -5.04
N ARG A 104 -3.38 17.43 -5.39
CA ARG A 104 -4.07 17.52 -6.69
C ARG A 104 -3.08 17.62 -7.85
N THR A 105 -2.03 18.41 -7.69
CA THR A 105 -0.99 18.58 -8.71
C THR A 105 -0.23 17.27 -8.88
N TRP A 106 0.20 16.65 -7.78
CA TRP A 106 0.85 15.34 -7.80
C TRP A 106 0.00 14.27 -8.48
N ALA A 107 -1.28 14.14 -8.10
CA ALA A 107 -2.19 13.15 -8.70
C ALA A 107 -2.42 13.36 -10.21
N ARG A 108 -2.18 14.57 -10.73
CA ARG A 108 -2.32 14.89 -12.16
C ARG A 108 -1.03 14.70 -12.94
N GLU A 109 0.11 15.07 -12.36
CA GLU A 109 1.37 15.28 -13.09
C GLU A 109 2.44 14.24 -12.78
N ALA A 110 2.32 13.52 -11.67
CA ALA A 110 3.30 12.48 -11.34
C ALA A 110 3.29 11.37 -12.41
N PRO A 111 4.47 10.88 -12.83
CA PRO A 111 4.55 9.73 -13.72
C PRO A 111 3.79 8.54 -13.15
N VAL A 112 3.00 7.89 -14.00
CA VAL A 112 2.29 6.66 -13.66
C VAL A 112 3.13 5.49 -14.16
N ASP A 113 4.18 5.18 -13.40
CA ASP A 113 5.05 4.05 -13.71
C ASP A 113 4.28 2.72 -13.52
N PRO A 114 4.57 1.70 -14.34
CA PRO A 114 3.99 0.37 -14.15
C PRO A 114 4.28 -0.18 -12.74
N PRO A 115 3.34 -0.90 -12.10
CA PRO A 115 3.60 -1.55 -10.82
C PRO A 115 4.76 -2.54 -10.91
N VAL A 116 5.66 -2.51 -9.91
CA VAL A 116 6.77 -3.46 -9.81
C VAL A 116 6.32 -4.69 -9.03
N LEU A 117 6.22 -5.84 -9.70
CA LEU A 117 5.86 -7.11 -9.08
C LEU A 117 7.07 -7.79 -8.44
N LYS A 118 7.09 -7.88 -7.10
CA LYS A 118 8.07 -8.66 -6.33
C LYS A 118 7.39 -9.85 -5.67
N HIS A 119 7.25 -10.95 -6.41
CA HIS A 119 6.44 -12.09 -5.99
C HIS A 119 7.26 -13.21 -5.35
N GLY A 120 7.27 -13.26 -4.02
CA GLY A 120 8.08 -14.22 -3.23
C GLY A 120 7.77 -15.70 -3.48
N PRO A 121 6.49 -16.13 -3.53
CA PRO A 121 6.13 -17.51 -3.87
C PRO A 121 6.55 -17.91 -5.30
N MET A 122 6.28 -17.09 -6.31
CA MET A 122 6.72 -17.37 -7.69
C MET A 122 8.24 -17.49 -7.83
N LEU A 123 9.00 -16.66 -7.11
CA LEU A 123 10.47 -16.80 -7.08
C LEU A 123 10.89 -18.17 -6.53
N ARG A 124 10.20 -18.69 -5.51
CA ARG A 124 10.47 -20.04 -4.99
C ARG A 124 10.04 -21.12 -5.99
N LEU A 125 8.88 -20.97 -6.61
CA LEU A 125 8.41 -21.88 -7.66
C LEU A 125 9.41 -21.99 -8.81
N TRP A 126 9.96 -20.85 -9.25
CA TRP A 126 11.02 -20.81 -10.25
C TRP A 126 12.30 -21.57 -9.82
N LEU A 127 12.60 -21.54 -8.53
CA LEU A 127 13.68 -22.32 -7.91
C LEU A 127 13.25 -23.76 -7.53
N GLY A 128 12.11 -24.25 -8.01
CA GLY A 128 11.53 -25.52 -7.57
C GLY A 128 12.40 -26.75 -7.82
N HIS A 129 13.36 -26.67 -8.75
CA HIS A 129 14.38 -27.72 -8.96
C HIS A 129 15.34 -27.90 -7.77
N LEU A 130 15.38 -26.95 -6.83
CA LEU A 130 16.20 -26.99 -5.62
C LEU A 130 15.40 -27.40 -4.37
N LEU A 131 14.09 -27.63 -4.51
CA LEU A 131 13.17 -27.93 -3.41
C LEU A 131 12.60 -29.33 -3.60
N GLU A 132 12.38 -30.02 -2.48
CA GLU A 132 11.57 -31.24 -2.50
C GLU A 132 10.13 -30.89 -2.91
N PRO A 133 9.45 -31.75 -3.69
CA PRO A 133 8.15 -31.41 -4.25
C PRO A 133 7.09 -31.06 -3.18
N GLU A 134 7.13 -31.73 -2.02
CA GLU A 134 6.26 -31.44 -0.88
C GLU A 134 6.49 -30.04 -0.31
N GLN A 135 7.73 -29.57 -0.27
CA GLN A 135 8.06 -28.21 0.18
C GLN A 135 7.54 -27.17 -0.81
N MET A 136 7.60 -27.47 -2.12
CA MET A 136 7.04 -26.58 -3.14
C MET A 136 5.52 -26.45 -3.00
N ARG A 137 4.83 -27.58 -2.78
CA ARG A 137 3.39 -27.60 -2.53
C ARG A 137 3.03 -26.77 -1.31
N GLU A 138 3.78 -26.90 -0.21
CA GLU A 138 3.55 -26.10 0.99
C GLU A 138 3.65 -24.60 0.73
N VAL A 139 4.62 -24.15 -0.11
CA VAL A 139 4.74 -22.75 -0.50
C VAL A 139 3.49 -22.25 -1.22
N LEU A 140 2.96 -23.02 -2.16
CA LEU A 140 1.77 -22.64 -2.92
C LEU A 140 0.50 -22.70 -2.08
N LEU A 141 0.34 -23.71 -1.22
CA LEU A 141 -0.80 -23.81 -0.30
C LEU A 141 -0.85 -22.61 0.67
N ARG A 142 0.30 -22.22 1.24
CA ARG A 142 0.38 -21.03 2.08
C ARG A 142 0.07 -19.76 1.31
N HIS A 143 0.49 -19.66 0.03
CA HIS A 143 0.16 -18.51 -0.83
C HIS A 143 -1.35 -18.46 -1.14
N GLN A 144 -1.96 -19.62 -1.45
CA GLN A 144 -3.39 -19.73 -1.71
C GLN A 144 -4.23 -19.33 -0.48
N GLU A 145 -3.85 -19.80 0.71
CA GLU A 145 -4.50 -19.41 1.97
C GLU A 145 -4.34 -17.91 2.24
N PHE A 146 -3.14 -17.36 2.02
CA PHE A 146 -2.90 -15.94 2.13
C PHE A 146 -3.80 -15.14 1.18
N ALA A 147 -3.90 -15.54 -0.09
CA ALA A 147 -4.74 -14.89 -1.09
C ALA A 147 -6.23 -14.93 -0.69
N GLU A 148 -6.74 -16.07 -0.24
CA GLU A 148 -8.13 -16.19 0.22
C GLU A 148 -8.40 -15.31 1.46
N ASN A 149 -7.46 -15.25 2.40
CA ASN A 149 -7.58 -14.36 3.57
C ASN A 149 -7.59 -12.88 3.17
N MET A 150 -6.78 -12.48 2.19
CA MET A 150 -6.78 -11.11 1.67
C MET A 150 -8.05 -10.78 0.89
N ARG A 151 -8.58 -11.73 0.11
CA ARG A 151 -9.86 -11.61 -0.59
C ARG A 151 -11.01 -11.34 0.39
N ARG A 152 -11.14 -12.15 1.45
CA ARG A 152 -12.17 -11.98 2.49
C ARG A 152 -12.07 -10.65 3.21
N ARG A 153 -10.85 -10.17 3.47
CA ARG A 153 -10.63 -8.84 4.07
C ARG A 153 -11.11 -7.73 3.14
N ALA A 154 -10.73 -7.77 1.86
CA ALA A 154 -11.19 -6.79 0.88
C ALA A 154 -12.72 -6.77 0.79
N GLU A 155 -13.37 -7.93 0.77
CA GLU A 155 -14.83 -8.07 0.77
C GLU A 155 -15.47 -7.44 2.03
N ALA A 156 -14.94 -7.71 3.22
CA ALA A 156 -15.44 -7.12 4.47
C ALA A 156 -15.26 -5.60 4.51
N ASP A 157 -14.14 -5.08 4.01
CA ASP A 157 -13.86 -3.65 3.99
C ASP A 157 -14.73 -2.90 2.96
N VAL A 158 -15.15 -3.55 1.86
CA VAL A 158 -16.15 -2.99 0.92
C VAL A 158 -17.47 -2.72 1.64
N GLU A 159 -17.93 -3.65 2.49
CA GLU A 159 -19.20 -3.51 3.21
C GLU A 159 -19.18 -2.31 4.16
N GLY A 160 -18.06 -2.09 4.86
CA GLY A 160 -17.90 -0.97 5.79
C GLY A 160 -17.76 0.41 5.14
N ALA A 161 -17.45 0.49 3.84
CA ALA A 161 -17.20 1.74 3.12
C ALA A 161 -18.41 2.29 2.34
N LYS A 162 -19.56 1.61 2.37
CA LYS A 162 -20.71 1.92 1.49
C LYS A 162 -21.42 3.25 1.79
N ASP A 163 -21.23 3.82 2.97
CA ASP A 163 -22.05 4.93 3.46
C ASP A 163 -21.46 6.34 3.24
N GLU A 164 -20.24 6.46 2.69
CA GLU A 164 -19.59 7.76 2.47
C GLU A 164 -19.32 8.05 0.99
N ALA A 165 -19.98 9.07 0.42
CA ALA A 165 -19.82 9.45 -0.99
C ALA A 165 -18.36 9.82 -1.37
N ALA A 166 -17.59 10.35 -0.42
CA ALA A 166 -16.16 10.64 -0.59
C ALA A 166 -15.31 9.37 -0.82
N TRP A 167 -15.84 8.19 -0.52
CA TRP A 167 -15.17 6.89 -0.62
C TRP A 167 -15.49 6.10 -1.88
N ALA A 168 -16.20 6.70 -2.85
CA ALA A 168 -16.55 6.01 -4.11
C ALA A 168 -15.32 5.43 -4.84
N TYR A 169 -14.22 6.18 -4.95
CA TYR A 169 -12.99 5.71 -5.58
C TYR A 169 -12.22 4.68 -4.73
N PRO A 170 -12.01 4.89 -3.41
CA PRO A 170 -11.51 3.84 -2.52
C PRO A 170 -12.29 2.51 -2.66
N THR A 171 -13.62 2.54 -2.73
CA THR A 171 -14.44 1.34 -2.93
C THR A 171 -14.13 0.60 -4.23
N LEU A 172 -13.78 1.32 -5.31
CA LEU A 172 -13.32 0.69 -6.56
C LEU A 172 -11.97 -0.03 -6.37
N THR A 173 -11.06 0.53 -5.57
CA THR A 173 -9.77 -0.13 -5.27
C THR A 173 -9.96 -1.41 -4.45
N LEU A 174 -10.95 -1.44 -3.55
CA LEU A 174 -11.28 -2.64 -2.78
C LEU A 174 -11.89 -3.74 -3.65
N LYS A 175 -12.82 -3.39 -4.55
CA LYS A 175 -13.36 -4.32 -5.55
C LYS A 175 -12.27 -4.87 -6.47
N TRP A 176 -11.29 -4.03 -6.84
CA TRP A 176 -10.12 -4.50 -7.59
C TRP A 176 -9.29 -5.48 -6.76
N ALA A 177 -9.05 -5.20 -5.48
CA ALA A 177 -8.30 -6.09 -4.59
C ALA A 177 -8.98 -7.45 -4.42
N GLU A 178 -10.30 -7.47 -4.22
CA GLU A 178 -11.09 -8.72 -4.17
C GLU A 178 -10.87 -9.58 -5.42
N ARG A 179 -10.97 -8.98 -6.61
CA ARG A 179 -10.76 -9.67 -7.89
C ARG A 179 -9.32 -10.15 -8.05
N TYR A 180 -8.36 -9.30 -7.68
CA TYR A 180 -6.94 -9.62 -7.73
C TYR A 180 -6.64 -10.86 -6.87
N TYR A 181 -7.07 -10.86 -5.60
CA TYR A 181 -6.81 -11.97 -4.70
C TYR A 181 -7.62 -13.23 -5.02
N THR A 182 -8.78 -13.10 -5.67
CA THR A 182 -9.49 -14.24 -6.26
C THR A 182 -8.63 -14.89 -7.35
N SER A 183 -8.11 -14.09 -8.28
CA SER A 183 -7.23 -14.57 -9.34
C SER A 183 -5.96 -15.20 -8.77
N GLU A 184 -5.33 -14.60 -7.76
CA GLU A 184 -4.14 -15.16 -7.13
C GLU A 184 -4.38 -16.52 -6.48
N ARG A 185 -5.53 -16.69 -5.80
CA ARG A 185 -5.95 -17.97 -5.22
C ARG A 185 -6.13 -19.03 -6.31
N ASP A 186 -6.81 -18.67 -7.39
CA ASP A 186 -7.13 -19.60 -8.47
C ASP A 186 -5.86 -19.99 -9.27
N LEU A 187 -4.94 -19.05 -9.47
CA LEU A 187 -3.62 -19.31 -10.05
C LEU A 187 -2.80 -20.25 -9.17
N ALA A 188 -2.80 -20.06 -7.86
CA ALA A 188 -2.10 -20.96 -6.94
C ALA A 188 -2.67 -22.39 -6.98
N ALA A 189 -4.00 -22.53 -7.10
CA ALA A 189 -4.66 -23.83 -7.26
C ALA A 189 -4.25 -24.51 -8.58
N ALA A 190 -4.28 -23.78 -9.70
CA ALA A 190 -3.86 -24.31 -10.99
C ALA A 190 -2.38 -24.75 -10.99
N MET A 191 -1.50 -23.99 -10.34
CA MET A 191 -0.09 -24.35 -10.23
C MET A 191 0.15 -25.61 -9.37
N LEU A 192 -0.71 -25.88 -8.38
CA LEU A 192 -0.66 -27.14 -7.62
C LEU A 192 -1.00 -28.33 -8.53
N GLU A 193 -2.03 -28.19 -9.38
CA GLU A 193 -2.38 -29.20 -10.38
C GLU A 193 -1.26 -29.42 -11.41
N ASP A 194 -0.58 -28.35 -11.83
CA ASP A 194 0.58 -28.45 -12.72
C ASP A 194 1.73 -29.24 -12.08
N ILE A 195 1.97 -29.06 -10.78
CA ILE A 195 2.98 -29.81 -10.03
C ILE A 195 2.60 -31.29 -9.94
N ASP A 196 1.32 -31.61 -9.64
CA ASP A 196 0.80 -32.97 -9.64
C ASP A 196 1.07 -33.67 -10.99
N ALA A 197 0.79 -32.97 -12.09
CA ALA A 197 1.02 -33.49 -13.42
C ALA A 197 2.52 -33.71 -13.73
N LEU A 198 3.38 -32.78 -13.31
CA LEU A 198 4.83 -32.89 -13.49
C LEU A 198 5.43 -34.07 -12.72
N GLU A 199 4.99 -34.30 -11.49
CA GLU A 199 5.44 -35.43 -10.67
C GLU A 199 4.97 -36.77 -11.25
N ALA A 200 3.71 -36.87 -11.67
CA ALA A 200 3.18 -38.06 -12.31
C ALA A 200 3.96 -38.41 -13.60
N ALA A 201 4.30 -37.40 -14.41
CA ALA A 201 5.12 -37.59 -15.60
C ALA A 201 6.54 -38.08 -15.27
N ARG A 202 7.18 -37.54 -14.22
CA ARG A 202 8.51 -38.01 -13.76
C ARG A 202 8.48 -39.46 -13.30
N ALA A 203 7.51 -39.84 -12.47
CA ALA A 203 7.35 -41.20 -11.99
C ALA A 203 7.14 -42.21 -13.13
N ALA A 204 6.38 -41.83 -14.18
CA ALA A 204 6.17 -42.69 -15.35
C ALA A 204 7.46 -42.95 -16.15
N VAL A 205 8.33 -41.94 -16.29
CA VAL A 205 9.63 -42.07 -16.97
C VAL A 205 10.60 -42.95 -16.17
N GLU A 206 10.65 -42.79 -14.85
CA GLU A 206 11.48 -43.61 -13.96
C GLU A 206 11.04 -45.08 -13.94
N GLY A 207 9.72 -45.33 -13.88
CA GLY A 207 9.14 -46.67 -13.93
C GLY A 207 9.40 -47.39 -15.27
N SER A 208 9.36 -46.67 -16.39
CA SER A 208 9.71 -47.22 -17.72
C SER A 208 11.20 -47.56 -17.85
N THR A 209 12.07 -46.79 -17.21
CA THR A 209 13.53 -47.00 -17.24
C THR A 209 13.96 -48.18 -16.36
N GLY A 210 13.26 -48.42 -15.24
CA GLY A 210 13.50 -49.57 -14.36
C GLY A 210 13.06 -50.92 -14.94
N ALA A 211 12.01 -50.94 -15.77
CA ALA A 211 11.48 -52.16 -16.39
C ALA A 211 12.32 -52.69 -17.57
N ASN A 212 13.31 -51.92 -18.05
CA ASN A 212 14.12 -52.27 -19.23
C ASN A 212 15.59 -52.61 -18.90
N ARG A 213 15.88 -53.01 -17.65
CA ARG A 213 17.19 -53.59 -17.28
C ARG A 213 17.10 -55.12 -17.26
N PRO A 214 17.90 -55.84 -18.07
CA PRO A 214 17.96 -57.30 -18.10
C PRO A 214 18.60 -57.89 -16.83
#